data_AF-A0A357WRY2-F1
#
_entry.id   AF-A0A357WRY2-F1
#
_cell.length_a   1.000
_cell.length_b   1.000
_cell.length_c   1.000
_cell.angle_alpha   90.00
_cell.angle_beta   90.00
_cell.angle_gamma   90.00
#
_symmetry.space_group_name_H-M   'P 1'
#
loop_
_entity.id
_entity.type
_entity.pdbx_description
1 polymer ?
#
loop_
_entity_poly.entity_id
_entity_poly.type
_entity_poly.pdbx_seq_one_letter_code
_entity_poly.pdbx_strand_id
1 'polypeptide(L)'
;MRKIIYALMAAILFLTTGCAADPLAQDRLPQKKQQEMKPHSDTYPKLWQEDGSLFDDFTNGVSPEIWAVPDTKWGYENRGVTSRNVSYTSDGILVLAANGDLYDGEIMGVSDNGTDADTGTRAGSVIRSHYYFGPGSYEVRMKVLPRFGACSAMWTFFNDGLRNHEIDIELPGPAKYSFDYAGMTNYITEKSFSSTKAKTIPNNDGEFHVYRFDWHTDPADPRVEYYIDGEQLVVNRRNVPTVRSYFTIGVWFPQGWAGVADFERNYMYVDWFRFTPFDETGWEANPRQSLEFDISGLEHTYPSKPSPLPVNNFFANGSFENGLKNWTAEGDVQTESEHTTDGKANAAIGKGGSVTQYISGISPKVKYSLTVNTKNSVKKMDAVLEVEYTDAFGNSLLDSAVVTEKLPNTGYWQHKLVLTPPSKTKKVRVTLENNGNGTLWADEAVLEPIGAAESK
;
A
#
# COMPACT_ATOMS: atom_id res chain seq x y z
N MET A 1 -0.77 -18.36 62.19
CA MET A 1 -0.68 -19.77 61.74
C MET A 1 -0.92 -19.80 60.23
N ARG A 2 0.02 -20.45 59.48
CA ARG A 2 -0.12 -21.21 58.21
C ARG A 2 -1.28 -20.88 57.24
N LYS A 3 -1.20 -20.95 55.91
CA LYS A 3 -0.17 -21.05 54.84
C LYS A 3 -1.01 -21.30 53.55
N ILE A 4 -0.76 -20.57 52.43
CA ILE A 4 -0.77 -21.01 50.98
C ILE A 4 -2.13 -21.56 50.43
N ILE A 5 -2.69 -21.27 49.23
CA ILE A 5 -2.22 -21.44 47.83
C ILE A 5 -3.12 -20.67 46.83
N TYR A 6 -2.45 -20.14 45.80
CA TYR A 6 -2.93 -19.53 44.56
C TYR A 6 -3.67 -20.50 43.62
N ALA A 7 -4.65 -19.97 42.87
CA ALA A 7 -4.87 -20.37 41.48
C ALA A 7 -5.43 -19.18 40.68
N LEU A 8 -4.54 -18.51 39.93
CA LEU A 8 -4.88 -17.59 38.85
C LEU A 8 -5.42 -18.43 37.68
N MET A 9 -6.63 -18.13 37.19
CA MET A 9 -7.00 -18.39 35.80
C MET A 9 -7.08 -17.05 35.10
N ALA A 10 -6.10 -16.78 34.23
CA ALA A 10 -6.14 -15.71 33.27
C ALA A 10 -7.12 -16.09 32.15
N ALA A 11 -8.26 -15.40 32.08
CA ALA A 11 -9.08 -15.38 30.88
C ALA A 11 -8.45 -14.35 29.91
N ILE A 12 -7.78 -14.86 28.88
CA ILE A 12 -7.30 -14.06 27.75
C ILE A 12 -8.55 -13.67 26.94
N LEU A 13 -8.93 -12.40 27.03
CA LEU A 13 -9.90 -11.77 26.13
C LEU A 13 -9.24 -11.68 24.76
N PHE A 14 -9.68 -12.50 23.80
CA PHE A 14 -9.44 -12.23 22.39
C PHE A 14 -10.35 -11.08 21.97
N LEU A 15 -9.76 -9.90 21.76
CA LEU A 15 -10.43 -8.78 21.09
C LEU A 15 -10.62 -9.17 19.62
N THR A 16 -11.88 -9.31 19.25
CA THR A 16 -12.34 -9.46 17.87
C THR A 16 -12.07 -8.15 17.12
N THR A 17 -11.10 -8.15 16.21
CA THR A 17 -10.98 -7.11 15.18
C THR A 17 -12.00 -7.42 14.09
N GLY A 18 -13.26 -7.08 14.34
CA GLY A 18 -14.26 -6.94 13.28
C GLY A 18 -14.13 -5.55 12.69
N CYS A 19 -13.96 -5.45 11.37
CA CYS A 19 -14.12 -4.20 10.64
C CYS A 19 -15.53 -3.67 10.91
N ALA A 20 -15.66 -2.62 11.71
CA ALA A 20 -16.93 -1.96 11.92
C ALA A 20 -17.36 -1.26 10.62
N ALA A 21 -18.54 -1.66 10.13
CA ALA A 21 -19.42 -1.04 9.14
C ALA A 21 -18.89 0.21 8.39
N ASP A 22 -18.81 0.08 7.05
CA ASP A 22 -18.75 1.22 6.13
C ASP A 22 -19.91 2.21 6.47
N PRO A 23 -19.65 3.50 6.70
CA PRO A 23 -20.69 4.51 6.89
C PRO A 23 -21.72 4.57 5.74
N LEU A 24 -21.39 4.05 4.55
CA LEU A 24 -22.30 3.91 3.41
C LEU A 24 -23.20 2.66 3.48
N ALA A 25 -23.02 1.80 4.49
CA ALA A 25 -23.97 0.74 4.79
C ALA A 25 -25.27 1.28 5.42
N GLN A 26 -25.26 2.49 6.00
CA GLN A 26 -26.40 3.05 6.74
C GLN A 26 -27.32 4.01 5.95
N ASP A 27 -27.09 4.24 4.66
CA ASP A 27 -28.05 4.98 3.86
C ASP A 27 -29.31 4.14 3.61
N ARG A 28 -30.44 4.64 4.11
CA ARG A 28 -31.79 4.08 3.96
C ARG A 28 -32.01 3.65 2.50
N LEU A 29 -32.40 2.39 2.29
CA LEU A 29 -32.74 1.80 0.99
C LEU A 29 -33.51 2.81 0.12
N PRO A 30 -32.95 3.30 -1.01
CA PRO A 30 -33.68 4.21 -1.87
C PRO A 30 -34.87 3.48 -2.51
N GLN A 31 -36.01 4.16 -2.57
CA GLN A 31 -37.22 3.64 -3.20
C GLN A 31 -37.01 3.45 -4.71
N LYS A 32 -37.51 2.31 -5.21
CA LYS A 32 -37.61 1.90 -6.61
C LYS A 32 -38.10 3.06 -7.51
N LYS A 33 -37.21 3.66 -8.29
CA LYS A 33 -37.58 4.43 -9.49
C LYS A 33 -37.41 3.53 -10.71
N GLN A 34 -38.46 3.36 -11.50
CA GLN A 34 -38.36 2.78 -12.84
C GLN A 34 -37.80 3.86 -13.76
N GLN A 35 -36.62 3.66 -14.35
CA GLN A 35 -36.11 4.52 -15.42
C GLN A 35 -35.13 3.77 -16.35
N GLU A 36 -35.14 4.19 -17.61
CA GLU A 36 -34.40 3.63 -18.75
C GLU A 36 -32.89 3.84 -18.63
N MET A 37 -32.09 2.83 -19.02
CA MET A 37 -30.63 2.94 -19.14
C MET A 37 -30.27 4.12 -20.05
N LYS A 38 -29.48 5.07 -19.54
CA LYS A 38 -28.85 6.09 -20.37
C LYS A 38 -27.77 5.44 -21.26
N PRO A 39 -27.62 5.88 -22.52
CA PRO A 39 -26.59 5.35 -23.42
C PRO A 39 -25.19 5.62 -22.88
N HIS A 40 -24.29 4.65 -23.07
CA HIS A 40 -22.86 4.70 -22.75
C HIS A 40 -22.18 5.94 -23.33
N SER A 41 -21.27 6.57 -22.56
CA SER A 41 -20.48 7.72 -23.02
C SER A 41 -19.42 7.30 -24.05
N ASP A 42 -19.29 8.03 -25.16
CA ASP A 42 -18.27 7.79 -26.20
C ASP A 42 -16.81 8.05 -25.72
N THR A 43 -16.64 8.61 -24.50
CA THR A 43 -15.35 9.10 -23.97
C THR A 43 -14.53 8.06 -23.20
N TYR A 44 -15.11 6.93 -22.83
CA TYR A 44 -14.38 5.79 -22.27
C TYR A 44 -14.46 4.67 -23.31
N PRO A 45 -13.34 3.99 -23.67
CA PRO A 45 -13.41 2.82 -24.54
C PRO A 45 -14.42 1.84 -23.96
N LYS A 46 -14.95 0.93 -24.78
CA LYS A 46 -15.84 -0.14 -24.32
C LYS A 46 -15.12 -1.01 -23.28
N LEU A 47 -15.15 -0.61 -22.00
CA LEU A 47 -14.54 -1.32 -20.89
C LEU A 47 -15.20 -2.70 -20.77
N TRP A 48 -16.52 -2.73 -21.01
CA TRP A 48 -17.29 -3.94 -21.22
C TRP A 48 -17.00 -4.57 -22.59
N GLN A 49 -16.60 -5.83 -22.56
CA GLN A 49 -16.35 -6.65 -23.73
C GLN A 49 -17.64 -7.36 -24.18
N GLU A 50 -17.64 -7.88 -25.41
CA GLU A 50 -18.81 -8.56 -25.99
C GLU A 50 -19.21 -9.84 -25.21
N ASP A 51 -18.26 -10.46 -24.51
CA ASP A 51 -18.49 -11.64 -23.67
C ASP A 51 -18.99 -11.31 -22.25
N GLY A 52 -19.24 -10.02 -21.96
CA GLY A 52 -19.68 -9.55 -20.65
C GLY A 52 -18.56 -9.39 -19.61
N SER A 53 -17.30 -9.63 -19.98
CA SER A 53 -16.15 -9.26 -19.15
C SER A 53 -15.96 -7.74 -19.12
N LEU A 54 -15.33 -7.25 -18.05
CA LEU A 54 -14.96 -5.85 -17.86
C LEU A 54 -13.44 -5.77 -17.76
N PHE A 55 -12.82 -4.89 -18.54
CA PHE A 55 -11.38 -4.62 -18.52
C PHE A 55 -11.14 -3.11 -18.43
N ASP A 56 -10.32 -2.69 -17.47
CA ASP A 56 -9.92 -1.30 -17.29
C ASP A 56 -8.40 -1.24 -17.08
N ASP A 57 -7.71 -0.55 -17.99
CA ASP A 57 -6.26 -0.30 -17.98
C ASP A 57 -5.91 1.13 -17.56
N PHE A 58 -6.90 1.91 -17.09
CA PHE A 58 -6.74 3.25 -16.56
C PHE A 58 -6.06 4.27 -17.51
N THR A 59 -5.88 3.93 -18.79
CA THR A 59 -5.22 4.80 -19.79
C THR A 59 -5.96 6.13 -19.99
N ASN A 60 -7.26 6.13 -19.72
CA ASN A 60 -8.13 7.32 -19.78
C ASN A 60 -8.50 7.85 -18.38
N GLY A 61 -7.73 7.48 -17.36
CA GLY A 61 -7.99 7.83 -15.97
C GLY A 61 -9.01 6.92 -15.29
N VAL A 62 -9.49 7.35 -14.13
CA VAL A 62 -10.49 6.60 -13.34
C VAL A 62 -11.87 6.85 -13.92
N SER A 63 -12.44 5.85 -14.61
CA SER A 63 -13.76 6.00 -15.23
C SER A 63 -14.87 6.13 -14.17
N PRO A 64 -15.62 7.25 -14.16
CA PRO A 64 -16.76 7.44 -13.26
C PRO A 64 -17.98 6.58 -13.65
N GLU A 65 -17.96 5.94 -14.82
CA GLU A 65 -19.01 4.96 -15.16
C GLU A 65 -18.84 3.66 -14.37
N ILE A 66 -17.60 3.30 -14.04
CA ILE A 66 -17.27 2.06 -13.34
C ILE A 66 -16.98 2.31 -11.86
N TRP A 67 -16.19 3.34 -11.55
CA TRP A 67 -15.52 3.50 -10.26
C TRP A 67 -15.95 4.76 -9.52
N ALA A 68 -16.24 4.63 -8.24
CA ALA A 68 -16.23 5.68 -7.25
C ALA A 68 -14.81 5.94 -6.74
N VAL A 69 -14.51 7.21 -6.45
CA VAL A 69 -13.33 7.65 -5.69
C VAL A 69 -13.80 8.27 -4.37
N PRO A 70 -13.98 7.48 -3.29
CA PRO A 70 -14.64 7.96 -2.08
C PRO A 70 -13.68 8.68 -1.11
N ASP A 71 -14.23 9.70 -0.43
CA ASP A 71 -13.72 10.19 0.86
C ASP A 71 -14.55 9.55 1.97
N THR A 72 -13.97 8.58 2.70
CA THR A 72 -14.70 7.88 3.76
C THR A 72 -13.74 7.33 4.81
N LYS A 73 -14.25 7.06 6.02
CA LYS A 73 -13.48 6.45 7.10
C LYS A 73 -14.17 5.19 7.60
N TRP A 74 -13.39 4.12 7.73
CA TRP A 74 -13.77 2.89 8.44
C TRP A 74 -12.65 2.43 9.37
N GLY A 75 -13.00 1.58 10.33
CA GLY A 75 -12.05 1.06 11.31
C GLY A 75 -11.55 2.11 12.31
N TYR A 76 -10.56 1.70 13.10
CA TYR A 76 -10.03 2.44 14.23
C TYR A 76 -8.58 2.89 14.00
N GLU A 77 -8.17 3.96 14.67
CA GLU A 77 -6.77 4.47 14.69
C GLU A 77 -6.16 4.81 13.31
N ASN A 78 -7.02 5.17 12.35
CA ASN A 78 -6.64 5.70 11.04
C ASN A 78 -7.42 6.99 10.71
N ARG A 79 -7.17 7.57 9.53
CA ARG A 79 -7.89 8.72 8.98
C ARG A 79 -8.55 8.38 7.63
N GLY A 80 -9.11 7.17 7.54
CA GLY A 80 -9.87 6.72 6.40
C GLY A 80 -9.07 6.67 5.09
N VAL A 81 -9.81 6.84 4.00
CA VAL A 81 -9.32 6.93 2.62
C VAL A 81 -9.79 8.25 2.03
N THR A 82 -8.93 8.92 1.28
CA THR A 82 -9.26 10.20 0.66
C THR A 82 -9.06 10.18 -0.85
N SER A 83 -9.97 10.82 -1.56
CA SER A 83 -9.91 11.01 -3.02
C SER A 83 -8.66 11.76 -3.47
N ARG A 84 -8.15 12.65 -2.62
CA ARG A 84 -6.90 13.42 -2.81
C ARG A 84 -5.64 12.55 -2.86
N ASN A 85 -5.76 11.27 -2.48
CA ASN A 85 -4.69 10.29 -2.59
C ASN A 85 -4.79 9.40 -3.85
N VAL A 86 -5.74 9.68 -4.75
CA VAL A 86 -5.91 8.97 -6.02
C VAL A 86 -5.40 9.82 -7.17
N SER A 87 -4.50 9.26 -7.98
CA SER A 87 -4.08 9.85 -9.25
C SER A 87 -3.84 8.75 -10.30
N TYR A 88 -3.51 9.14 -11.52
CA TYR A 88 -3.14 8.18 -12.57
C TYR A 88 -2.04 8.77 -13.44
N THR A 89 -1.31 7.93 -14.16
CA THR A 89 -0.28 8.34 -15.10
C THR A 89 -0.80 8.40 -16.53
N SER A 90 -0.13 9.15 -17.40
CA SER A 90 -0.53 9.28 -18.81
C SER A 90 -0.46 7.98 -19.61
N ASP A 91 0.26 6.99 -19.12
CA ASP A 91 0.42 5.65 -19.69
C ASP A 91 -0.48 4.59 -19.05
N GLY A 92 -1.39 4.96 -18.14
CA GLY A 92 -2.41 4.04 -17.63
C GLY A 92 -2.09 3.33 -16.32
N ILE A 93 -1.30 3.94 -15.43
CA ILE A 93 -1.10 3.41 -14.08
C ILE A 93 -1.97 4.19 -13.11
N LEU A 94 -2.93 3.52 -12.47
CA LEU A 94 -3.63 4.06 -11.31
C LEU A 94 -2.67 4.07 -10.11
N VAL A 95 -2.60 5.22 -9.44
CA VAL A 95 -1.73 5.46 -8.30
C VAL A 95 -2.59 5.70 -7.06
N LEU A 96 -2.45 4.81 -6.08
CA LEU A 96 -3.17 4.86 -4.81
C LEU A 96 -2.17 5.14 -3.69
N ALA A 97 -2.14 6.39 -3.24
CA ALA A 97 -1.22 6.82 -2.20
C ALA A 97 -1.73 6.49 -0.78
N ALA A 98 -0.77 6.31 0.13
CA ALA A 98 -0.97 6.19 1.55
C ALA A 98 -0.02 7.15 2.28
N ASN A 99 -0.52 7.83 3.29
CA ASN A 99 0.26 8.72 4.16
C ASN A 99 0.59 7.99 5.45
N GLY A 100 1.88 7.80 5.76
CA GLY A 100 2.32 7.12 6.98
C GLY A 100 2.37 8.04 8.19
N ASP A 101 3.04 7.57 9.25
CA ASP A 101 3.17 8.26 10.54
C ASP A 101 4.12 9.47 10.47
N LEU A 102 4.98 9.56 9.45
CA LEU A 102 5.92 10.68 9.26
C LEU A 102 5.36 11.80 8.37
N TYR A 103 4.16 11.61 7.80
CA TYR A 103 3.52 12.56 6.90
C TYR A 103 3.16 13.87 7.60
N ASP A 104 3.56 15.00 7.02
CA ASP A 104 3.23 16.36 7.48
C ASP A 104 2.72 17.29 6.37
N GLY A 105 2.35 16.72 5.20
CA GLY A 105 1.85 17.49 4.06
C GLY A 105 0.38 17.92 4.19
N GLU A 106 -0.11 18.61 3.16
CA GLU A 106 -1.42 19.28 3.17
C GLU A 106 -2.63 18.36 2.96
N ILE A 107 -2.45 17.18 2.36
CA ILE A 107 -3.54 16.22 2.14
C ILE A 107 -3.98 15.61 3.46
N MET A 108 -5.12 16.07 3.98
CA MET A 108 -5.74 15.54 5.19
C MET A 108 -6.49 14.23 4.90
N GLY A 109 -6.57 13.37 5.91
CA GLY A 109 -7.45 12.21 5.86
C GLY A 109 -8.90 12.62 6.11
N VAL A 110 -9.75 11.61 6.30
CA VAL A 110 -11.18 11.74 6.54
C VAL A 110 -11.50 11.36 7.98
N SER A 111 -12.39 12.11 8.62
CA SER A 111 -12.89 11.87 9.98
C SER A 111 -14.13 10.95 9.97
N ASP A 112 -14.61 10.55 11.14
CA ASP A 112 -15.77 9.64 11.25
C ASP A 112 -17.09 10.23 10.71
N ASN A 113 -17.19 11.57 10.60
CA ASN A 113 -18.38 12.25 10.07
C ASN A 113 -18.24 12.60 8.58
N GLY A 114 -17.20 12.12 7.91
CA GLY A 114 -16.96 12.34 6.48
C GLY A 114 -16.36 13.71 6.13
N THR A 115 -15.90 14.50 7.11
CA THR A 115 -15.15 15.74 6.86
C THR A 115 -13.65 15.49 6.87
N ASP A 116 -12.86 16.54 6.59
CA ASP A 116 -11.42 16.49 6.82
C ASP A 116 -11.11 16.14 8.28
N ALA A 117 -10.12 15.28 8.46
CA ALA A 117 -9.51 14.97 9.73
C ALA A 117 -8.58 16.10 10.22
N ASP A 118 -8.13 15.97 11.46
CA ASP A 118 -7.14 16.85 12.10
C ASP A 118 -5.71 16.65 11.58
N THR A 119 -5.45 15.56 10.85
CA THR A 119 -4.14 15.22 10.29
C THR A 119 -4.29 14.39 9.02
N GLY A 120 -3.24 14.40 8.19
CA GLY A 120 -3.10 13.54 7.01
C GLY A 120 -2.47 12.18 7.25
N THR A 121 -1.97 11.91 8.47
CA THR A 121 -1.33 10.63 8.79
C THR A 121 -2.34 9.48 8.78
N ARG A 122 -1.88 8.30 8.41
CA ARG A 122 -2.69 7.07 8.30
C ARG A 122 -3.94 7.26 7.44
N ALA A 123 -3.81 8.02 6.36
CA ALA A 123 -4.84 8.22 5.35
C ALA A 123 -4.48 7.44 4.08
N GLY A 124 -5.37 6.56 3.65
CA GLY A 124 -5.20 5.72 2.46
C GLY A 124 -5.92 6.26 1.22
N SER A 125 -6.17 5.37 0.27
CA SER A 125 -6.96 5.63 -0.94
C SER A 125 -7.52 4.34 -1.52
N VAL A 126 -8.70 4.42 -2.12
CA VAL A 126 -9.33 3.30 -2.83
C VAL A 126 -10.08 3.80 -4.06
N ILE A 127 -10.33 2.89 -5.00
CA ILE A 127 -11.43 3.00 -5.96
C ILE A 127 -12.40 1.84 -5.72
N ARG A 128 -13.69 2.08 -5.96
CA ARG A 128 -14.75 1.09 -5.71
C ARG A 128 -15.76 1.06 -6.84
N SER A 129 -16.16 -0.12 -7.31
CA SER A 129 -17.13 -0.22 -8.39
C SER A 129 -18.53 0.28 -7.99
N HIS A 130 -19.23 0.89 -8.94
CA HIS A 130 -20.67 1.14 -8.85
C HIS A 130 -21.49 -0.13 -9.09
N TYR A 131 -20.95 -1.03 -9.92
CA TYR A 131 -21.58 -2.30 -10.25
C TYR A 131 -21.40 -3.32 -9.13
N TYR A 132 -22.44 -4.13 -8.95
CA TYR A 132 -22.40 -5.31 -8.10
C TYR A 132 -22.11 -6.55 -8.96
N PHE A 133 -20.88 -7.02 -8.85
CA PHE A 133 -20.42 -8.20 -9.57
C PHE A 133 -20.84 -9.48 -8.85
N GLY A 134 -20.97 -10.57 -9.62
CA GLY A 134 -21.35 -11.89 -9.15
C GLY A 134 -20.23 -12.93 -9.29
N PRO A 135 -20.56 -14.22 -9.41
CA PRO A 135 -19.54 -15.24 -9.61
C PRO A 135 -18.71 -14.93 -10.88
N GLY A 136 -17.40 -15.20 -10.79
CA GLY A 136 -16.44 -14.83 -11.81
C GLY A 136 -15.01 -14.79 -11.32
N SER A 137 -14.10 -14.57 -12.26
CA SER A 137 -12.68 -14.30 -12.02
C SER A 137 -12.47 -12.79 -11.84
N TYR A 138 -11.88 -12.39 -10.71
CA TYR A 138 -11.51 -11.01 -10.41
C TYR A 138 -10.00 -10.92 -10.38
N GLU A 139 -9.43 -10.12 -11.27
CA GLU A 139 -7.99 -10.02 -11.47
C GLU A 139 -7.54 -8.57 -11.37
N VAL A 140 -6.47 -8.34 -10.62
CA VAL A 140 -5.81 -7.04 -10.52
C VAL A 140 -4.32 -7.25 -10.75
N ARG A 141 -3.75 -6.54 -11.73
CA ARG A 141 -2.30 -6.43 -11.86
C ARG A 141 -1.82 -5.20 -11.11
N MET A 142 -1.13 -5.41 -10.01
CA MET A 142 -0.69 -4.31 -9.13
C MET A 142 0.72 -4.54 -8.58
N LYS A 143 1.40 -3.43 -8.26
CA LYS A 143 2.50 -3.40 -7.31
C LYS A 143 1.91 -2.96 -5.98
N VAL A 144 2.06 -3.77 -4.94
CA VAL A 144 1.59 -3.39 -3.60
C VAL A 144 2.41 -2.26 -3.03
N LEU A 145 1.85 -1.55 -2.04
CA LEU A 145 2.61 -0.60 -1.24
C LEU A 145 3.69 -1.38 -0.45
N PRO A 146 4.99 -1.07 -0.63
CA PRO A 146 6.06 -1.97 -0.17
C PRO A 146 6.50 -1.74 1.28
N ARG A 147 5.75 -0.93 2.04
CA ARG A 147 6.00 -0.57 3.44
C ARG A 147 4.95 -1.18 4.38
N PHE A 148 5.38 -1.50 5.60
CA PHE A 148 4.47 -1.89 6.68
C PHE A 148 3.63 -0.70 7.16
N GLY A 149 2.54 -0.98 7.86
CA GLY A 149 1.63 0.00 8.45
C GLY A 149 0.36 0.25 7.65
N ALA A 150 0.38 0.01 6.34
CA ALA A 150 -0.80 0.00 5.49
C ALA A 150 -1.02 -1.37 4.84
N CYS A 151 -2.27 -1.66 4.47
CA CYS A 151 -2.68 -2.86 3.76
C CYS A 151 -3.04 -2.50 2.32
N SER A 152 -2.34 -3.07 1.34
CA SER A 152 -2.81 -3.16 -0.04
C SER A 152 -3.80 -4.32 -0.16
N ALA A 153 -4.99 -4.02 -0.69
CA ALA A 153 -6.09 -4.97 -0.75
C ALA A 153 -6.87 -4.88 -2.06
N MET A 154 -7.44 -6.02 -2.45
CA MET A 154 -8.56 -6.10 -3.37
C MET A 154 -9.65 -6.95 -2.74
N TRP A 155 -10.91 -6.48 -2.79
CA TRP A 155 -11.98 -7.20 -2.14
C TRP A 155 -13.36 -6.95 -2.75
N THR A 156 -14.25 -7.93 -2.61
CA THR A 156 -15.69 -7.70 -2.76
C THR A 156 -16.31 -7.36 -1.41
N PHE A 157 -17.38 -6.56 -1.37
CA PHE A 157 -18.10 -6.31 -0.13
C PHE A 157 -19.60 -6.05 -0.32
N PHE A 158 -20.37 -6.62 0.59
CA PHE A 158 -21.78 -6.35 0.81
C PHE A 158 -22.10 -6.46 2.30
N ASN A 159 -22.79 -5.45 2.83
CA ASN A 159 -23.28 -5.45 4.20
C ASN A 159 -24.69 -4.84 4.29
N ASP A 160 -25.59 -5.53 4.99
CA ASP A 160 -26.97 -5.09 5.27
C ASP A 160 -27.29 -5.04 6.77
N GLY A 161 -26.27 -5.08 7.62
CA GLY A 161 -26.38 -5.15 9.08
C GLY A 161 -26.66 -6.56 9.63
N LEU A 162 -27.03 -7.52 8.78
CA LEU A 162 -27.19 -8.93 9.17
C LEU A 162 -26.12 -9.82 8.53
N ARG A 163 -25.83 -9.58 7.26
CA ARG A 163 -24.83 -10.27 6.46
C ARG A 163 -23.63 -9.37 6.21
N ASN A 164 -22.45 -9.99 6.13
CA ASN A 164 -21.22 -9.37 5.66
C ASN A 164 -20.60 -10.33 4.64
N HIS A 165 -20.95 -10.15 3.36
CA HIS A 165 -20.46 -10.98 2.26
C HIS A 165 -19.27 -10.29 1.63
N GLU A 166 -18.10 -10.90 1.76
CA GLU A 166 -16.82 -10.28 1.42
C GLU A 166 -15.81 -11.35 1.05
N ILE A 167 -14.93 -11.05 0.10
CA ILE A 167 -13.82 -11.89 -0.36
C ILE A 167 -12.60 -11.00 -0.50
N ASP A 168 -11.51 -11.34 0.16
CA ASP A 168 -10.33 -10.48 0.28
C ASP A 168 -9.06 -11.16 -0.19
N ILE A 169 -8.19 -10.37 -0.83
CA ILE A 169 -6.74 -10.58 -0.85
C ILE A 169 -6.09 -9.36 -0.17
N GLU A 170 -5.39 -9.58 0.94
CA GLU A 170 -4.79 -8.52 1.78
C GLU A 170 -3.28 -8.73 2.01
N LEU A 171 -2.52 -7.65 1.82
CA LEU A 171 -1.05 -7.63 1.89
C LEU A 171 -0.58 -6.42 2.71
N PRO A 172 0.30 -6.60 3.71
CA PRO A 172 0.96 -7.85 4.12
C PRO A 172 0.01 -8.82 4.82
N GLY A 173 0.27 -10.13 4.71
CA GLY A 173 -0.62 -11.15 5.27
C GLY A 173 -0.85 -11.00 6.79
N PRO A 174 -2.11 -11.00 7.27
CA PRO A 174 -2.48 -10.69 8.66
C PRO A 174 -1.90 -11.69 9.68
N ALA A 175 -1.96 -11.32 10.96
CA ALA A 175 -1.47 -12.06 12.15
C ALA A 175 0.05 -12.16 12.39
N LYS A 176 0.94 -11.88 11.41
CA LYS A 176 2.41 -11.77 11.61
C LYS A 176 3.15 -10.79 10.67
N TYR A 177 2.40 -10.04 9.85
CA TYR A 177 2.82 -8.88 9.04
C TYR A 177 4.04 -9.16 8.20
N SER A 178 3.83 -9.88 7.11
CA SER A 178 4.90 -10.25 6.19
C SER A 178 4.36 -10.23 4.77
N PHE A 179 5.12 -9.61 3.88
CA PHE A 179 4.86 -9.63 2.44
C PHE A 179 5.18 -10.99 1.79
N ASP A 180 5.74 -11.94 2.54
CA ASP A 180 5.90 -13.34 2.10
C ASP A 180 4.59 -14.14 2.20
N TYR A 181 3.52 -13.50 2.66
CA TYR A 181 2.22 -14.11 2.82
C TYR A 181 1.12 -13.15 2.39
N ALA A 182 0.05 -13.69 1.84
CA ALA A 182 -1.20 -13.00 1.59
C ALA A 182 -2.28 -13.49 2.57
N GLY A 183 -3.13 -12.57 3.03
CA GLY A 183 -4.41 -12.90 3.66
C GLY A 183 -5.43 -13.20 2.58
N MET A 184 -6.06 -14.37 2.67
CA MET A 184 -7.11 -14.80 1.74
C MET A 184 -8.31 -15.18 2.56
N THR A 185 -9.31 -14.30 2.59
CA THR A 185 -10.46 -14.44 3.48
C THR A 185 -11.76 -14.34 2.72
N ASN A 186 -12.77 -15.03 3.21
CA ASN A 186 -14.14 -14.82 2.78
C ASN A 186 -15.10 -14.88 3.98
N TYR A 187 -16.05 -13.96 4.00
CA TYR A 187 -17.01 -13.74 5.07
C TYR A 187 -18.45 -13.99 4.57
N ILE A 188 -19.30 -14.49 5.47
CA ILE A 188 -20.76 -14.37 5.34
C ILE A 188 -21.36 -13.48 6.44
N THR A 189 -20.65 -13.31 7.56
CA THR A 189 -20.90 -12.32 8.60
C THR A 189 -19.54 -11.92 9.21
N GLU A 190 -19.47 -10.82 9.96
CA GLU A 190 -18.24 -10.39 10.66
C GLU A 190 -17.68 -11.46 11.63
N LYS A 191 -18.50 -12.45 12.02
CA LYS A 191 -18.11 -13.54 12.95
C LYS A 191 -17.99 -14.90 12.28
N SER A 192 -18.52 -15.06 11.07
CA SER A 192 -18.53 -16.32 10.33
C SER A 192 -17.75 -16.14 9.03
N PHE A 193 -16.49 -16.58 9.08
CA PHE A 193 -15.54 -16.39 8.01
C PHE A 193 -14.56 -17.56 7.92
N SER A 194 -13.86 -17.64 6.81
CA SER A 194 -12.75 -18.57 6.63
C SER A 194 -11.57 -17.82 6.04
N SER A 195 -10.49 -17.76 6.82
CA SER A 195 -9.27 -17.04 6.47
C SER A 195 -8.11 -18.02 6.38
N THR A 196 -7.36 -17.93 5.29
CA THR A 196 -6.09 -18.63 5.12
C THR A 196 -4.99 -17.61 4.93
N LYS A 197 -3.91 -17.79 5.69
CA LYS A 197 -2.65 -17.10 5.46
C LYS A 197 -1.80 -17.96 4.52
N ALA A 198 -1.80 -17.64 3.23
CA ALA A 198 -1.03 -18.38 2.24
C ALA A 198 0.40 -17.86 2.18
N LYS A 199 1.38 -18.77 2.09
CA LYS A 199 2.78 -18.39 1.80
C LYS A 199 2.91 -18.13 0.31
N THR A 200 3.64 -17.08 -0.05
CA THR A 200 3.72 -16.57 -1.43
C THR A 200 5.16 -16.17 -1.77
N ILE A 201 5.35 -15.64 -2.97
CA ILE A 201 6.47 -14.76 -3.31
C ILE A 201 6.51 -13.52 -2.38
N PRO A 202 7.66 -12.84 -2.22
CA PRO A 202 7.71 -11.56 -1.51
C PRO A 202 6.98 -10.48 -2.31
N ASN A 203 5.77 -10.11 -1.91
CA ASN A 203 4.92 -9.20 -2.68
C ASN A 203 5.44 -7.75 -2.69
N ASN A 204 6.31 -7.35 -1.76
CA ASN A 204 6.90 -6.01 -1.70
C ASN A 204 8.23 -5.91 -2.46
N ASP A 205 8.44 -6.76 -3.45
CA ASP A 205 9.69 -6.80 -4.22
C ASP A 205 9.82 -5.67 -5.25
N GLY A 206 8.78 -4.85 -5.44
CA GLY A 206 8.81 -3.73 -6.37
C GLY A 206 8.37 -4.09 -7.79
N GLU A 207 7.89 -5.31 -8.02
CA GLU A 207 7.36 -5.78 -9.30
C GLU A 207 5.83 -5.80 -9.35
N PHE A 208 5.29 -5.82 -10.56
CA PHE A 208 3.86 -6.03 -10.78
C PHE A 208 3.54 -7.52 -10.73
N HIS A 209 2.56 -7.88 -9.92
CA HIS A 209 2.01 -9.23 -9.84
C HIS A 209 0.53 -9.23 -10.19
N VAL A 210 0.01 -10.38 -10.62
CA VAL A 210 -1.42 -10.57 -10.88
C VAL A 210 -2.05 -11.29 -9.70
N TYR A 211 -2.94 -10.59 -9.01
CA TYR A 211 -3.73 -11.11 -7.89
C TYR A 211 -5.10 -11.49 -8.41
N ARG A 212 -5.55 -12.70 -8.09
CA ARG A 212 -6.83 -13.20 -8.56
C ARG A 212 -7.57 -14.01 -7.52
N PHE A 213 -8.89 -13.84 -7.47
CA PHE A 213 -9.76 -14.89 -6.94
C PHE A 213 -10.85 -15.26 -7.93
N ASP A 214 -11.16 -16.55 -7.98
CA ASP A 214 -12.27 -17.11 -8.74
C ASP A 214 -13.39 -17.44 -7.74
N TRP A 215 -14.51 -16.74 -7.87
CA TRP A 215 -15.67 -16.88 -7.00
C TRP A 215 -16.73 -17.76 -7.66
N HIS A 216 -16.89 -18.97 -7.13
CA HIS A 216 -17.87 -19.95 -7.57
C HIS A 216 -19.04 -20.04 -6.60
N THR A 217 -20.26 -19.92 -7.11
CA THR A 217 -21.51 -19.96 -6.33
C THR A 217 -22.40 -21.16 -6.65
N ASP A 218 -22.03 -22.01 -7.62
CA ASP A 218 -22.79 -23.24 -7.91
C ASP A 218 -23.06 -24.02 -6.61
N PRO A 219 -24.33 -24.27 -6.24
CA PRO A 219 -24.68 -24.99 -5.02
C PRO A 219 -24.06 -26.39 -4.88
N ALA A 220 -23.62 -27.01 -5.99
CA ALA A 220 -22.94 -28.30 -5.99
C ALA A 220 -21.48 -28.22 -5.52
N ASP A 221 -20.78 -27.10 -5.74
CA ASP A 221 -19.39 -26.89 -5.29
C ASP A 221 -19.08 -25.39 -5.06
N PRO A 222 -19.73 -24.74 -4.08
CA PRO A 222 -19.46 -23.34 -3.77
C PRO A 222 -18.06 -23.20 -3.20
N ARG A 223 -17.25 -22.32 -3.78
CA ARG A 223 -15.87 -22.11 -3.36
C ARG A 223 -15.30 -20.78 -3.81
N VAL A 224 -14.24 -20.36 -3.14
CA VAL A 224 -13.34 -19.30 -3.60
C VAL A 224 -11.96 -19.90 -3.80
N GLU A 225 -11.40 -19.69 -4.98
CA GLU A 225 -10.03 -20.09 -5.31
C GLU A 225 -9.16 -18.85 -5.43
N TYR A 226 -7.98 -18.85 -4.82
CA TYR A 226 -7.10 -17.68 -4.77
C TYR A 226 -5.79 -17.96 -5.46
N TYR A 227 -5.30 -16.97 -6.21
CA TYR A 227 -4.12 -17.06 -7.04
C TYR A 227 -3.25 -15.82 -6.95
N ILE A 228 -1.93 -16.03 -7.09
CA ILE A 228 -0.96 -14.96 -7.37
C ILE A 228 -0.09 -15.45 -8.53
N ASP A 229 0.07 -14.63 -9.57
CA ASP A 229 0.83 -14.94 -10.79
C ASP A 229 0.43 -16.29 -11.45
N GLY A 230 -0.86 -16.61 -11.37
CA GLY A 230 -1.43 -17.85 -11.90
C GLY A 230 -1.18 -19.10 -11.04
N GLU A 231 -0.40 -19.02 -9.96
CA GLU A 231 -0.25 -20.11 -8.99
C GLU A 231 -1.48 -20.16 -8.06
N GLN A 232 -2.15 -21.31 -8.00
CA GLN A 232 -3.28 -21.52 -7.08
C GLN A 232 -2.78 -21.78 -5.66
N LEU A 233 -3.09 -20.87 -4.75
CA LEU A 233 -2.59 -20.90 -3.38
C LEU A 233 -3.59 -21.49 -2.39
N VAL A 234 -4.88 -21.20 -2.56
CA VAL A 234 -5.94 -21.58 -1.62
C VAL A 234 -7.20 -21.97 -2.39
N VAL A 235 -7.89 -23.01 -1.90
CA VAL A 235 -9.29 -23.30 -2.24
C VAL A 235 -10.09 -23.34 -0.96
N ASN A 236 -11.06 -22.44 -0.84
CA ASN A 236 -11.92 -22.34 0.34
C ASN A 236 -13.36 -22.69 0.00
N ARG A 237 -13.90 -23.72 0.66
CA ARG A 237 -15.28 -24.23 0.49
C ARG A 237 -16.21 -23.86 1.65
N ARG A 238 -15.76 -23.01 2.56
CA ARG A 238 -16.51 -22.61 3.76
C ARG A 238 -16.78 -21.12 3.74
N ASN A 239 -17.93 -20.71 4.27
CA ASN A 239 -18.36 -19.31 4.34
C ASN A 239 -18.32 -18.58 2.99
N VAL A 240 -18.60 -19.30 1.90
CA VAL A 240 -18.58 -18.73 0.55
C VAL A 240 -19.77 -17.77 0.43
N PRO A 241 -19.54 -16.47 0.15
CA PRO A 241 -20.63 -15.52 0.00
C PRO A 241 -21.44 -15.82 -1.27
N THR A 242 -22.69 -15.39 -1.28
CA THR A 242 -23.63 -15.58 -2.39
C THR A 242 -24.14 -14.26 -2.98
N VAL A 243 -23.98 -13.13 -2.29
CA VAL A 243 -24.63 -11.87 -2.67
C VAL A 243 -23.72 -11.07 -3.58
N ARG A 244 -24.23 -10.64 -4.73
CA ARG A 244 -23.50 -9.76 -5.64
C ARG A 244 -23.03 -8.50 -4.91
N SER A 245 -21.77 -8.16 -5.06
CA SER A 245 -21.08 -7.20 -4.19
C SER A 245 -20.30 -6.19 -5.02
N TYR A 246 -20.07 -5.00 -4.48
CA TYR A 246 -19.14 -4.08 -5.13
C TYR A 246 -17.72 -4.61 -4.97
N PHE A 247 -16.83 -4.19 -5.86
CA PHE A 247 -15.42 -4.54 -5.83
C PHE A 247 -14.58 -3.30 -5.52
N THR A 248 -13.59 -3.44 -4.65
CA THR A 248 -12.73 -2.35 -4.20
C THR A 248 -11.28 -2.72 -4.38
N ILE A 249 -10.46 -1.76 -4.82
CA ILE A 249 -9.01 -1.87 -4.90
C ILE A 249 -8.43 -0.70 -4.11
N GLY A 250 -7.49 -0.97 -3.21
CA GLY A 250 -6.63 0.10 -2.71
C GLY A 250 -5.88 -0.18 -1.44
N VAL A 251 -5.54 0.91 -0.76
CA VAL A 251 -4.65 0.91 0.39
C VAL A 251 -5.31 1.58 1.60
N TRP A 252 -5.33 0.89 2.74
CA TRP A 252 -5.93 1.41 3.98
C TRP A 252 -5.09 1.06 5.21
N PHE A 253 -5.33 1.73 6.34
CA PHE A 253 -4.56 1.55 7.57
C PHE A 253 -5.37 0.74 8.60
N PRO A 254 -5.13 -0.57 8.71
CA PRO A 254 -5.78 -1.38 9.72
C PRO A 254 -5.21 -1.16 11.13
N GLN A 255 -6.06 -1.33 12.14
CA GLN A 255 -5.62 -1.25 13.53
C GLN A 255 -4.74 -2.44 13.90
N GLY A 256 -3.50 -2.15 14.23
CA GLY A 256 -2.61 -3.07 14.93
C GLY A 256 -2.04 -4.20 14.07
N TRP A 257 -2.47 -4.37 12.81
CA TRP A 257 -2.05 -5.50 11.98
C TRP A 257 -1.30 -5.25 10.68
N ALA A 258 -1.14 -4.05 10.15
CA ALA A 258 -0.26 -3.90 8.98
C ALA A 258 1.23 -3.70 9.36
N GLY A 259 1.55 -3.63 10.67
CA GLY A 259 2.87 -3.22 11.16
C GLY A 259 2.92 -1.72 11.46
N VAL A 260 4.12 -1.13 11.41
CA VAL A 260 4.34 0.30 11.75
C VAL A 260 4.48 1.11 10.46
N ALA A 261 3.74 2.21 10.34
CA ALA A 261 3.69 3.07 9.17
C ALA A 261 4.83 4.10 9.14
N ASP A 262 6.08 3.66 9.33
CA ASP A 262 7.24 4.54 9.51
C ASP A 262 7.75 5.18 8.20
N PHE A 263 6.86 5.89 7.50
CA PHE A 263 7.09 6.52 6.21
C PHE A 263 6.26 7.80 6.06
N GLU A 264 6.63 8.65 5.11
CA GLU A 264 5.88 9.88 4.81
C GLU A 264 4.73 9.56 3.85
N ARG A 265 5.06 9.20 2.62
CA ARG A 265 4.07 8.81 1.61
C ARG A 265 4.62 7.65 0.78
N ASN A 266 3.80 6.64 0.53
CA ASN A 266 4.11 5.52 -0.35
C ASN A 266 2.85 5.15 -1.15
N TYR A 267 2.99 4.31 -2.15
CA TYR A 267 2.04 4.13 -3.23
C TYR A 267 1.86 2.66 -3.55
N MET A 268 0.61 2.29 -3.77
CA MET A 268 0.23 1.11 -4.53
C MET A 268 -0.03 1.54 -5.98
N TYR A 269 0.45 0.74 -6.93
CA TYR A 269 0.27 1.00 -8.37
C TYR A 269 -0.60 -0.09 -8.97
N VAL A 270 -1.57 0.27 -9.80
CA VAL A 270 -2.45 -0.69 -10.48
C VAL A 270 -2.34 -0.44 -11.98
N ASP A 271 -1.96 -1.49 -12.72
CA ASP A 271 -1.83 -1.47 -14.17
C ASP A 271 -3.18 -1.75 -14.84
N TRP A 272 -3.88 -2.78 -14.37
CA TRP A 272 -5.22 -3.07 -14.88
C TRP A 272 -6.07 -3.86 -13.89
N PHE A 273 -7.37 -3.78 -14.10
CA PHE A 273 -8.40 -4.63 -13.50
C PHE A 273 -9.14 -5.41 -14.59
N ARG A 274 -9.45 -6.69 -14.30
CA ARG A 274 -10.33 -7.51 -15.11
C ARG A 274 -11.35 -8.26 -14.26
N PHE A 275 -12.61 -8.23 -14.68
CA PHE A 275 -13.64 -9.14 -14.21
C PHE A 275 -14.15 -10.00 -15.36
N THR A 276 -14.17 -11.32 -15.18
CA THR A 276 -14.73 -12.28 -16.16
C THR A 276 -15.87 -13.05 -15.50
N PRO A 277 -17.14 -12.87 -15.91
CA PRO A 277 -18.27 -13.53 -15.26
C PRO A 277 -18.26 -15.04 -15.50
N PHE A 278 -18.74 -15.79 -14.52
CA PHE A 278 -19.07 -17.21 -14.71
C PHE A 278 -20.58 -17.37 -14.89
N ASP A 279 -20.97 -18.28 -15.79
CA ASP A 279 -22.36 -18.69 -15.96
C ASP A 279 -22.74 -19.70 -14.88
N GLU A 280 -22.90 -19.21 -13.65
CA GLU A 280 -23.23 -20.01 -12.47
C GLU A 280 -24.53 -19.58 -11.80
N THR A 281 -25.11 -20.50 -11.03
CA THR A 281 -26.29 -20.25 -10.18
C THR A 281 -25.88 -20.13 -8.71
N GLY A 282 -26.84 -20.09 -7.78
CA GLY A 282 -26.57 -20.06 -6.34
C GLY A 282 -26.15 -18.69 -5.78
N TRP A 283 -26.04 -17.67 -6.64
CA TRP A 283 -25.88 -16.28 -6.24
C TRP A 283 -27.24 -15.60 -5.97
N GLU A 284 -27.20 -14.60 -5.12
CA GLU A 284 -28.29 -13.68 -4.80
C GLU A 284 -28.00 -12.31 -5.41
N ALA A 285 -29.01 -11.70 -6.04
CA ALA A 285 -28.89 -10.30 -6.43
C ALA A 285 -28.62 -9.45 -5.19
N ASN A 286 -27.84 -8.39 -5.36
CA ASN A 286 -27.75 -7.39 -4.29
C ASN A 286 -29.17 -6.82 -4.07
N PRO A 287 -29.68 -6.79 -2.83
CA PRO A 287 -30.99 -6.20 -2.54
C PRO A 287 -31.00 -4.69 -2.82
N ARG A 288 -29.82 -4.06 -2.82
CA ARG A 288 -29.64 -2.75 -3.43
C ARG A 288 -29.60 -2.96 -4.94
N GLN A 289 -30.49 -2.29 -5.68
CA GLN A 289 -30.34 -2.23 -7.14
C GLN A 289 -28.96 -1.66 -7.47
N SER A 290 -28.39 -1.97 -8.64
CA SER A 290 -27.22 -1.23 -9.14
C SER A 290 -27.53 0.25 -8.95
N LEU A 291 -26.87 0.87 -7.98
CA LEU A 291 -27.15 2.26 -7.67
C LEU A 291 -26.69 3.01 -8.90
N GLU A 292 -27.61 3.65 -9.62
CA GLU A 292 -27.22 4.72 -10.53
C GLU A 292 -26.38 5.67 -9.69
N PHE A 293 -25.08 5.71 -9.97
CA PHE A 293 -24.22 6.61 -9.26
C PHE A 293 -24.35 7.97 -9.89
N ASP A 294 -25.06 8.83 -9.20
CA ASP A 294 -25.08 10.25 -9.55
C ASP A 294 -23.73 10.84 -9.17
N ILE A 295 -22.88 11.04 -10.19
CA ILE A 295 -21.62 11.75 -10.01
C ILE A 295 -21.82 13.24 -9.76
N SER A 296 -23.04 13.78 -9.92
CA SER A 296 -23.32 15.21 -9.71
C SER A 296 -22.84 15.67 -8.32
N GLY A 297 -21.86 16.57 -8.31
CA GLY A 297 -21.24 17.11 -7.11
C GLY A 297 -20.06 16.31 -6.57
N LEU A 298 -19.74 15.15 -7.16
CA LEU A 298 -18.58 14.30 -6.83
C LEU A 298 -17.48 14.38 -7.89
N GLU A 299 -17.63 15.19 -8.94
CA GLU A 299 -16.61 15.34 -10.00
C GLU A 299 -15.25 15.78 -9.44
N HIS A 300 -15.28 16.52 -8.33
CA HIS A 300 -14.08 16.99 -7.63
C HIS A 300 -13.26 15.86 -6.97
N THR A 301 -13.83 14.67 -6.76
CA THR A 301 -13.13 13.53 -6.17
C THR A 301 -12.33 12.74 -7.21
N TYR A 302 -12.54 13.00 -8.50
CA TYR A 302 -11.83 12.29 -9.57
C TYR A 302 -10.56 13.05 -9.98
N PRO A 303 -9.45 12.34 -10.24
CA PRO A 303 -8.25 12.98 -10.77
C PRO A 303 -8.55 13.54 -12.17
N SER A 304 -8.39 14.85 -12.34
CA SER A 304 -8.76 15.56 -13.58
C SER A 304 -7.67 15.56 -14.65
N LYS A 305 -6.44 15.17 -14.31
CA LYS A 305 -5.30 15.10 -15.22
C LYS A 305 -4.29 14.04 -14.75
N PRO A 306 -3.51 13.47 -15.67
CA PRO A 306 -2.45 12.55 -15.29
C PRO A 306 -1.33 13.26 -14.51
N SER A 307 -0.63 12.50 -13.67
CA SER A 307 0.58 12.88 -12.94
C SER A 307 1.75 11.97 -13.30
N PRO A 308 3.01 12.41 -13.14
CA PRO A 308 4.15 11.49 -13.19
C PRO A 308 3.99 10.33 -12.21
N LEU A 309 4.54 9.16 -12.54
CA LEU A 309 4.58 8.03 -11.62
C LEU A 309 5.47 8.41 -10.41
N PRO A 310 4.94 8.48 -9.18
CA PRO A 310 5.77 8.77 -8.03
C PRO A 310 6.64 7.56 -7.66
N VAL A 311 7.70 7.77 -6.90
CA VAL A 311 8.63 6.71 -6.45
C VAL A 311 8.32 6.32 -5.01
N ASN A 312 8.34 5.02 -4.71
CA ASN A 312 8.26 4.50 -3.34
C ASN A 312 9.62 4.64 -2.64
N ASN A 313 9.94 5.85 -2.20
CA ASN A 313 11.16 6.10 -1.44
C ASN A 313 11.02 5.60 0.00
N PHE A 314 11.96 4.76 0.43
CA PHE A 314 12.00 4.26 1.79
C PHE A 314 12.55 5.29 2.78
N PHE A 315 13.34 6.26 2.32
CA PHE A 315 13.73 7.39 3.14
C PHE A 315 12.55 8.31 3.42
N ALA A 316 12.46 8.80 4.64
CA ALA A 316 11.70 9.99 4.96
C ALA A 316 12.57 11.23 4.69
N ASN A 317 12.02 12.23 4.00
CA ASN A 317 12.71 13.46 3.64
C ASN A 317 14.06 13.18 2.93
N GLY A 318 14.06 12.24 1.97
CA GLY A 318 15.25 11.87 1.21
C GLY A 318 15.77 12.97 0.29
N SER A 319 14.91 13.92 -0.09
CA SER A 319 15.26 15.13 -0.85
C SER A 319 15.76 16.28 0.02
N PHE A 320 15.71 16.16 1.35
CA PHE A 320 16.08 17.24 2.29
C PHE A 320 15.30 18.56 2.15
N GLU A 321 14.20 18.59 1.41
CA GLU A 321 13.33 19.77 1.24
C GLU A 321 12.71 20.25 2.55
N ASN A 322 12.61 19.37 3.54
CA ASN A 322 12.21 19.70 4.92
C ASN A 322 13.41 19.78 5.88
N GLY A 323 14.55 20.24 5.36
CA GLY A 323 15.82 20.31 6.07
C GLY A 323 16.34 18.94 6.47
N LEU A 324 16.83 18.80 7.71
CA LEU A 324 17.32 17.53 8.26
C LEU A 324 16.24 16.76 9.05
N LYS A 325 14.96 17.10 8.88
CA LYS A 325 13.86 16.39 9.55
C LYS A 325 13.93 14.89 9.22
N ASN A 326 13.69 14.05 10.22
CA ASN A 326 13.78 12.58 10.14
C ASN A 326 15.18 12.00 9.90
N TRP A 327 16.22 12.85 9.83
CA TRP A 327 17.62 12.44 9.82
C TRP A 327 18.27 12.70 11.17
N THR A 328 19.14 11.79 11.60
CA THR A 328 20.05 12.03 12.72
C THR A 328 21.29 12.70 12.15
N ALA A 329 21.56 13.94 12.54
CA ALA A 329 22.74 14.69 12.12
C ALA A 329 23.73 14.80 13.29
N GLU A 330 24.99 14.46 13.04
CA GLU A 330 26.07 14.54 14.02
C GLU A 330 27.24 15.37 13.45
N GLY A 331 27.89 16.17 14.30
CA GLY A 331 29.01 17.01 13.89
C GLY A 331 28.58 18.27 13.11
N ASP A 332 29.41 18.67 12.15
CA ASP A 332 29.19 19.85 11.32
C ASP A 332 28.25 19.51 10.16
N VAL A 333 26.94 19.69 10.36
CA VAL A 333 25.91 19.39 9.37
C VAL A 333 24.84 20.46 9.37
N GLN A 334 24.45 20.91 8.18
CA GLN A 334 23.39 21.89 8.00
C GLN A 334 22.62 21.64 6.70
N THR A 335 21.50 22.33 6.53
CA THR A 335 20.78 22.38 5.27
C THR A 335 21.26 23.57 4.44
N GLU A 336 21.48 23.36 3.15
CA GLU A 336 21.87 24.42 2.21
C GLU A 336 21.06 24.35 0.91
N SER A 337 21.06 25.44 0.15
CA SER A 337 20.48 25.49 -1.21
C SER A 337 21.55 25.48 -2.31
N GLU A 338 22.81 25.61 -1.94
CA GLU A 338 23.90 25.46 -2.91
C GLU A 338 24.03 24.00 -3.28
N HIS A 339 24.07 23.73 -4.59
CA HIS A 339 24.28 22.41 -5.13
C HIS A 339 23.12 21.41 -4.97
N THR A 340 21.89 21.91 -4.88
CA THR A 340 20.70 21.08 -5.03
C THR A 340 20.64 20.47 -6.44
N THR A 341 20.07 19.28 -6.54
CA THR A 341 19.84 18.56 -7.80
C THR A 341 18.39 18.68 -8.25
N ASP A 342 17.47 18.64 -7.30
CA ASP A 342 16.08 19.00 -7.46
C ASP A 342 15.67 19.86 -6.26
N GLY A 343 14.56 20.60 -6.36
CA GLY A 343 14.07 21.41 -5.24
C GLY A 343 14.99 22.56 -4.81
N LYS A 344 15.03 22.81 -3.51
CA LYS A 344 15.60 24.02 -2.87
C LYS A 344 16.58 23.72 -1.74
N ALA A 345 16.69 22.48 -1.27
CA ALA A 345 17.52 22.13 -0.13
C ALA A 345 18.30 20.83 -0.32
N ASN A 346 19.43 20.70 0.37
CA ASN A 346 20.22 19.50 0.49
C ASN A 346 20.86 19.40 1.88
N ALA A 347 21.49 18.27 2.19
CA ALA A 347 22.35 18.14 3.36
C ALA A 347 23.80 18.53 3.02
N ALA A 348 24.32 19.55 3.70
CA ALA A 348 25.73 19.94 3.67
C ALA A 348 26.44 19.37 4.90
N ILE A 349 27.40 18.47 4.66
CA ILE A 349 28.08 17.67 5.67
C ILE A 349 29.55 18.10 5.69
N GLY A 350 29.91 18.91 6.69
CA GLY A 350 31.26 19.37 6.96
C GLY A 350 32.16 18.28 7.54
N LYS A 351 33.38 18.67 7.91
CA LYS A 351 34.40 17.72 8.38
C LYS A 351 33.99 17.03 9.67
N GLY A 352 34.03 15.69 9.66
CA GLY A 352 33.61 14.84 10.77
C GLY A 352 32.10 14.84 10.99
N GLY A 353 31.33 15.37 10.04
CA GLY A 353 29.87 15.36 10.06
C GLY A 353 29.30 14.07 9.47
N SER A 354 28.09 13.71 9.91
CA SER A 354 27.30 12.64 9.28
C SER A 354 25.80 12.91 9.34
N VAL A 355 25.07 12.36 8.37
CA VAL A 355 23.61 12.21 8.42
C VAL A 355 23.24 10.73 8.32
N THR A 356 22.31 10.30 9.17
CA THR A 356 21.92 8.89 9.30
C THR A 356 20.41 8.74 9.36
N GLN A 357 19.87 7.73 8.67
CA GLN A 357 18.48 7.30 8.85
C GLN A 357 18.39 5.78 9.03
N TYR A 358 17.53 5.36 9.96
CA TYR A 358 17.15 3.96 10.15
C TYR A 358 15.89 3.68 9.36
N ILE A 359 15.93 2.69 8.48
CA ILE A 359 14.84 2.34 7.59
C ILE A 359 14.35 0.95 7.92
N SER A 360 13.05 0.81 8.15
CA SER A 360 12.38 -0.46 8.42
C SER A 360 11.71 -1.05 7.18
N GLY A 361 11.29 -2.32 7.26
CA GLY A 361 10.60 -2.99 6.15
C GLY A 361 11.52 -3.72 5.18
N ILE A 362 12.77 -3.93 5.55
CA ILE A 362 13.77 -4.57 4.69
C ILE A 362 13.63 -6.08 4.74
N SER A 363 13.58 -6.72 3.56
CA SER A 363 13.45 -8.15 3.39
C SER A 363 14.73 -8.76 2.83
N PRO A 364 15.23 -9.89 3.38
CA PRO A 364 16.35 -10.63 2.78
C PRO A 364 15.97 -11.35 1.48
N LYS A 365 14.70 -11.33 1.10
CA LYS A 365 14.19 -11.94 -0.15
C LYS A 365 14.00 -10.92 -1.27
N VAL A 366 14.38 -9.66 -1.06
CA VAL A 366 14.19 -8.55 -2.00
C VAL A 366 15.54 -7.88 -2.22
N LYS A 367 15.83 -7.51 -3.46
CA LYS A 367 16.96 -6.64 -3.83
C LYS A 367 16.49 -5.19 -3.74
N TYR A 368 17.38 -4.30 -3.31
CA TYR A 368 17.08 -2.87 -3.23
C TYR A 368 18.08 -2.05 -4.03
N SER A 369 17.64 -0.92 -4.59
CA SER A 369 18.50 0.13 -5.14
C SER A 369 18.58 1.27 -4.14
N LEU A 370 19.79 1.60 -3.71
CA LEU A 370 20.09 2.82 -2.96
C LEU A 370 20.77 3.80 -3.90
N THR A 371 20.18 4.97 -4.10
CA THR A 371 20.81 6.08 -4.82
C THR A 371 20.93 7.31 -3.95
N VAL A 372 21.95 8.12 -4.20
CA VAL A 372 22.12 9.44 -3.60
C VAL A 372 22.91 10.32 -4.57
N ASN A 373 22.46 11.55 -4.76
CA ASN A 373 23.21 12.55 -5.50
C ASN A 373 24.19 13.22 -4.55
N THR A 374 25.48 13.28 -4.92
CA THR A 374 26.48 13.94 -4.10
C THR A 374 27.36 14.90 -4.89
N LYS A 375 27.94 15.84 -4.15
CA LYS A 375 28.99 16.74 -4.63
C LYS A 375 29.97 17.05 -3.50
N ASN A 376 31.25 17.17 -3.84
CA ASN A 376 32.32 17.42 -2.87
C ASN A 376 33.02 18.76 -3.13
N SER A 377 33.26 19.54 -2.07
CA SER A 377 33.94 20.85 -2.19
C SER A 377 35.44 20.76 -2.51
N VAL A 378 36.09 19.63 -2.21
CA VAL A 378 37.52 19.40 -2.49
C VAL A 378 37.76 18.12 -3.27
N LYS A 379 38.79 18.10 -4.13
CA LYS A 379 39.11 16.98 -5.05
C LYS A 379 39.43 15.66 -4.35
N LYS A 380 39.94 15.70 -3.12
CA LYS A 380 40.30 14.52 -2.32
C LYS A 380 39.59 14.62 -0.98
N MET A 381 38.37 14.13 -0.94
CA MET A 381 37.57 13.99 0.28
C MET A 381 37.54 12.53 0.69
N ASP A 382 37.56 12.28 1.99
CA ASP A 382 37.26 10.98 2.56
C ASP A 382 35.79 10.99 2.95
N ALA A 383 34.93 10.69 1.98
CA ALA A 383 33.47 10.66 2.15
C ALA A 383 32.96 9.27 1.81
N VAL A 384 32.04 8.77 2.63
CA VAL A 384 31.52 7.41 2.53
C VAL A 384 30.01 7.38 2.62
N LEU A 385 29.42 6.50 1.82
CA LEU A 385 28.07 5.99 2.01
C LEU A 385 28.19 4.61 2.67
N GLU A 386 27.70 4.50 3.90
CA GLU A 386 27.68 3.27 4.69
C GLU A 386 26.25 2.73 4.81
N VAL A 387 26.09 1.43 4.57
CA VAL A 387 24.83 0.70 4.81
C VAL A 387 25.10 -0.45 5.78
N GLU A 388 24.50 -0.37 6.96
CA GLU A 388 24.53 -1.43 7.97
C GLU A 388 23.18 -2.17 8.01
N TYR A 389 23.23 -3.50 7.94
CA TYR A 389 22.04 -4.35 8.09
C TYR A 389 21.80 -4.72 9.55
N THR A 390 20.56 -4.55 10.02
CA THR A 390 20.19 -4.86 11.40
C THR A 390 18.94 -5.75 11.49
N ASP A 391 18.80 -6.44 12.63
CA ASP A 391 17.58 -7.18 12.97
C ASP A 391 16.44 -6.23 13.37
N ALA A 392 15.29 -6.78 13.78
CA ALA A 392 14.14 -5.97 14.20
C ALA A 392 14.43 -5.08 15.42
N PHE A 393 15.39 -5.48 16.28
CA PHE A 393 15.77 -4.81 17.51
C PHE A 393 16.88 -3.78 17.30
N GLY A 394 17.43 -3.68 16.09
CA GLY A 394 18.54 -2.78 15.77
C GLY A 394 19.92 -3.37 16.08
N ASN A 395 20.02 -4.67 16.36
CA ASN A 395 21.33 -5.31 16.49
C ASN A 395 21.94 -5.50 15.11
N SER A 396 23.20 -5.12 14.96
CA SER A 396 24.00 -5.35 13.76
C SER A 396 24.07 -6.84 13.43
N LEU A 397 23.84 -7.21 12.17
CA LEU A 397 23.74 -8.60 11.75
C LEU A 397 25.03 -9.23 11.24
N LEU A 398 26.10 -8.46 11.05
CA LEU A 398 27.42 -9.00 10.70
C LEU A 398 28.50 -8.25 11.48
N ASP A 399 29.56 -8.96 11.87
CA ASP A 399 30.78 -8.38 12.44
C ASP A 399 31.53 -7.47 11.43
N SER A 400 31.16 -7.54 10.14
CA SER A 400 31.67 -6.71 9.04
C SER A 400 30.57 -6.25 8.06
N ALA A 401 29.38 -5.88 8.56
CA ALA A 401 28.12 -5.77 7.79
C ALA A 401 27.95 -4.55 6.89
N VAL A 402 28.97 -3.72 6.80
CA VAL A 402 28.85 -2.43 6.15
C VAL A 402 29.15 -2.58 4.67
N VAL A 403 28.18 -2.26 3.82
CA VAL A 403 28.51 -1.89 2.43
C VAL A 403 29.00 -0.45 2.48
N THR A 404 30.31 -0.25 2.24
CA THR A 404 30.90 1.09 2.15
C THR A 404 31.18 1.41 0.69
N GLU A 405 30.59 2.48 0.18
CA GLU A 405 30.99 3.11 -1.07
C GLU A 405 31.78 4.37 -0.77
N LYS A 406 32.99 4.47 -1.34
CA LYS A 406 33.71 5.74 -1.37
C LYS A 406 33.02 6.67 -2.34
N LEU A 407 32.88 7.95 -1.99
CA LEU A 407 32.24 8.96 -2.82
C LEU A 407 33.31 9.83 -3.52
N PRO A 408 33.96 9.35 -4.60
CA PRO A 408 35.05 10.07 -5.26
C PRO A 408 34.54 11.38 -5.90
N ASN A 409 35.37 12.42 -5.83
CA ASN A 409 35.03 13.71 -6.42
C ASN A 409 35.37 13.76 -7.91
N THR A 410 34.35 13.65 -8.75
CA THR A 410 34.46 13.88 -10.20
C THR A 410 33.47 14.94 -10.71
N GLY A 411 32.71 15.64 -9.84
CA GLY A 411 31.57 16.52 -10.22
C GLY A 411 30.30 16.31 -9.37
N TYR A 412 29.11 16.53 -9.94
CA TYR A 412 27.84 15.98 -9.43
C TYR A 412 27.73 14.51 -9.84
N TRP A 413 27.48 13.63 -8.89
CA TRP A 413 27.37 12.19 -9.16
C TRP A 413 26.18 11.59 -8.46
N GLN A 414 25.37 10.86 -9.20
CA GLN A 414 24.45 9.90 -8.61
C GLN A 414 25.23 8.62 -8.32
N HIS A 415 25.33 8.29 -7.04
CA HIS A 415 25.84 7.01 -6.58
C HIS A 415 24.70 6.00 -6.58
N LYS A 416 25.00 4.74 -6.94
CA LYS A 416 24.01 3.66 -6.97
C LYS A 416 24.61 2.38 -6.41
N LEU A 417 23.99 1.89 -5.34
CA LEU A 417 24.28 0.60 -4.73
C LEU A 417 23.10 -0.35 -4.92
N VAL A 418 23.41 -1.57 -5.36
CA VAL A 418 22.46 -2.68 -5.32
C VAL A 418 22.69 -3.45 -4.03
N LEU A 419 21.67 -3.47 -3.18
CA LEU A 419 21.71 -4.11 -1.87
C LEU A 419 21.03 -5.49 -1.95
N THR A 420 21.68 -6.50 -1.40
CA THR A 420 21.13 -7.85 -1.21
C THR A 420 21.20 -8.17 0.28
N PRO A 421 20.12 -7.88 1.06
CA PRO A 421 20.18 -8.00 2.50
C PRO A 421 20.42 -9.45 2.96
N PRO A 422 21.30 -9.68 3.95
CA PRO A 422 21.57 -11.01 4.48
C PRO A 422 20.37 -11.57 5.26
N SER A 423 20.39 -12.88 5.54
CA SER A 423 19.36 -13.52 6.35
C SER A 423 19.17 -12.81 7.70
N LYS A 424 17.91 -12.75 8.16
CA LYS A 424 17.44 -12.06 9.38
C LYS A 424 17.35 -10.53 9.30
N THR A 425 17.77 -9.88 8.21
CA THR A 425 17.59 -8.43 8.07
C THR A 425 16.12 -8.04 8.20
N LYS A 426 15.88 -6.94 8.92
CA LYS A 426 14.58 -6.27 9.03
C LYS A 426 14.67 -4.76 8.85
N LYS A 427 15.85 -4.20 9.06
CA LYS A 427 16.12 -2.78 8.95
C LYS A 427 17.49 -2.56 8.31
N VAL A 428 17.71 -1.36 7.77
CA VAL A 428 19.03 -0.85 7.42
C VAL A 428 19.28 0.48 8.11
N ARG A 429 20.51 0.74 8.51
CA ARG A 429 21.00 2.07 8.86
C ARG A 429 21.83 2.57 7.70
N VAL A 430 21.44 3.69 7.10
CA VAL A 430 22.19 4.32 6.03
C VAL A 430 22.81 5.60 6.56
N THR A 431 24.12 5.73 6.41
CA THR A 431 24.92 6.85 6.88
C THR A 431 25.70 7.46 5.73
N LEU A 432 25.59 8.78 5.57
CA LEU A 432 26.49 9.58 4.74
C LEU A 432 27.44 10.30 5.69
N GLU A 433 28.74 10.07 5.56
CA GLU A 433 29.75 10.61 6.46
C GLU A 433 30.88 11.28 5.67
N ASN A 434 31.36 12.41 6.20
CA ASN A 434 32.54 13.10 5.70
C ASN A 434 33.67 13.00 6.74
N ASN A 435 34.55 12.01 6.57
CA ASN A 435 35.77 11.80 7.34
C ASN A 435 36.92 12.74 6.92
N GLY A 436 36.76 13.45 5.81
CA GLY A 436 37.78 14.28 5.18
C GLY A 436 37.70 15.76 5.52
N ASN A 437 38.50 16.56 4.82
CA ASN A 437 38.34 18.02 4.82
C ASN A 437 37.32 18.44 3.75
N GLY A 438 36.70 19.61 3.92
CA GLY A 438 35.71 20.16 2.99
C GLY A 438 34.27 19.82 3.37
N THR A 439 33.36 19.95 2.41
CA THR A 439 31.91 19.78 2.56
C THR A 439 31.41 18.78 1.52
N LEU A 440 30.72 17.75 1.98
CA LEU A 440 29.94 16.82 1.16
C LEU A 440 28.50 17.35 1.11
N TRP A 441 28.01 17.67 -0.07
CA TRP A 441 26.58 17.92 -0.29
C TRP A 441 25.93 16.62 -0.74
N ALA A 442 24.82 16.26 -0.12
CA ALA A 442 24.02 15.08 -0.44
C ALA A 442 22.56 15.47 -0.64
N ASP A 443 21.97 14.93 -1.68
CA ASP A 443 20.61 15.23 -2.12
C ASP A 443 19.97 14.00 -2.77
N GLU A 444 18.64 13.99 -2.88
CA GLU A 444 17.86 12.94 -3.56
C GLU A 444 18.27 11.51 -3.16
N ALA A 445 18.34 11.26 -1.85
CA ALA A 445 18.56 9.93 -1.30
C ALA A 445 17.30 9.07 -1.48
N VAL A 446 17.43 7.99 -2.25
CA VAL A 446 16.33 7.07 -2.57
C VAL A 446 16.72 5.65 -2.24
N LEU A 447 15.87 4.94 -1.52
CA LEU A 447 15.95 3.49 -1.34
C LEU A 447 14.64 2.86 -1.78
N GLU A 448 14.70 1.95 -2.74
CA GLU A 448 13.51 1.29 -3.30
C GLU A 448 13.77 -0.19 -3.60
N PRO A 449 12.74 -1.06 -3.55
CA PRO A 449 12.86 -2.45 -3.96
C PRO A 449 12.94 -2.56 -5.50
N ILE A 450 13.76 -3.50 -6.01
CA ILE A 450 14.06 -3.66 -7.46
C ILE A 450 13.96 -5.13 -7.93
N GLY A 451 13.12 -5.91 -7.26
CA GLY A 451 12.81 -7.29 -7.57
C GLY A 451 13.24 -8.29 -6.49
N ALA A 452 12.81 -9.53 -6.65
CA ALA A 452 13.13 -10.62 -5.75
C ALA A 452 14.65 -10.91 -5.72
N ALA A 453 15.15 -11.27 -4.54
CA ALA A 453 16.47 -11.88 -4.40
C ALA A 453 16.42 -13.31 -4.91
N GLU A 454 17.44 -13.72 -5.69
CA GLU A 454 17.57 -15.10 -6.14
C GLU A 454 17.65 -16.03 -4.92
N SER A 455 16.89 -17.13 -4.97
CA SER A 455 17.00 -18.19 -3.97
C SER A 455 18.39 -18.83 -4.08
N LYS A 456 19.23 -18.62 -3.06
CA LYS A 456 20.49 -19.38 -2.91
C LYS A 456 20.25 -20.78 -2.39
#